data_AF-A0A662KUH6-F1
#
_entry.id   AF-A0A662KUH6-F1
#
_cell.length_a   1.000
_cell.length_b   1.000
_cell.length_c   1.000
_cell.angle_alpha   90.00
_cell.angle_beta   90.00
_cell.angle_gamma   90.00
#
_symmetry.space_group_name_H-M   'P 1'
#
loop_
_entity.id
_entity.type
_entity.pdbx_description
1 polymer ?
#
loop_
_entity_poly.entity_id
_entity_poly.type
_entity_poly.pdbx_seq_one_letter_code
_entity_poly.pdbx_strand_id
1 'polypeptide(L)'
;QMRRKYKKLKDPLEGAPQAKGIVIEKVGREQKQPHSGIIKCVRVQLVKNGKVVTAHLPRDKAKDYVDEHDEVLIEGLGGSQRGAIGSMWGIKYRVVSVNGISLEQLRTGKKEKPRR
;
A
#
# COMPACT_ATOMS: atom_id res chain seq x y z
N GLN A 1 -19.58 -22.05 9.28
CA GLN A 1 -19.80 -20.67 8.78
C GLN A 1 -19.23 -19.55 9.68
N MET A 2 -18.92 -19.77 10.97
CA MET A 2 -18.42 -18.73 11.89
C MET A 2 -17.04 -18.11 11.53
N ARG A 3 -16.08 -18.87 10.97
CA ARG A 3 -14.71 -18.36 10.67
C ARG A 3 -14.68 -17.16 9.69
N ARG A 4 -15.68 -17.02 8.81
CA ARG A 4 -15.76 -15.92 7.83
C ARG A 4 -16.15 -14.58 8.48
N LYS A 5 -17.02 -14.59 9.52
CA LYS A 5 -17.45 -13.38 10.24
C LYS A 5 -16.31 -12.73 11.03
N TYR A 6 -15.52 -13.53 11.77
CA TYR A 6 -14.38 -13.03 12.54
C TYR A 6 -13.24 -12.49 11.67
N LYS A 7 -13.02 -13.07 10.47
CA LYS A 7 -12.03 -12.57 9.50
C LYS A 7 -12.39 -11.17 9.00
N LYS A 8 -13.67 -10.91 8.70
CA LYS A 8 -14.15 -9.59 8.29
C LYS A 8 -13.91 -8.52 9.35
N LEU A 9 -14.04 -8.88 10.63
CA LEU A 9 -13.82 -7.96 11.76
C LEU A 9 -12.34 -7.58 11.97
N LYS A 10 -11.42 -8.50 11.63
CA LYS A 10 -9.96 -8.29 11.79
C LYS A 10 -9.27 -7.71 10.55
N ASP A 11 -9.90 -7.74 9.38
CA ASP A 11 -9.33 -7.15 8.18
C ASP A 11 -9.34 -5.61 8.29
N PRO A 12 -8.20 -4.92 8.16
CA PRO A 12 -8.13 -3.44 8.15
C PRO A 12 -9.01 -2.82 7.08
N LEU A 13 -9.22 -3.56 5.98
CA LEU A 13 -10.06 -3.14 4.87
C LEU A 13 -11.55 -3.51 5.06
N GLU A 14 -11.94 -4.17 6.14
CA GLU A 14 -13.33 -4.61 6.41
C GLU A 14 -13.92 -5.49 5.30
N GLY A 15 -13.06 -6.16 4.54
CA GLY A 15 -13.44 -6.99 3.41
C GLY A 15 -13.61 -6.25 2.08
N ALA A 16 -13.40 -4.93 2.03
CA ALA A 16 -13.32 -4.18 0.78
C ALA A 16 -12.04 -4.54 -0.02
N PRO A 17 -12.10 -4.56 -1.36
CA PRO A 17 -10.93 -4.84 -2.20
C PRO A 17 -9.90 -3.71 -2.17
N GLN A 18 -10.36 -2.46 -2.01
CA GLN A 18 -9.54 -1.25 -2.00
C GLN A 18 -9.93 -0.35 -0.82
N ALA A 19 -9.03 0.55 -0.44
CA ALA A 19 -9.33 1.63 0.49
C ALA A 19 -8.51 2.89 0.18
N LYS A 20 -9.09 4.03 0.56
CA LYS A 20 -8.38 5.29 0.60
C LYS A 20 -7.66 5.46 1.93
N GLY A 21 -6.51 6.09 1.88
CA GLY A 21 -5.74 6.46 3.05
C GLY A 21 -4.87 7.68 2.82
N ILE A 22 -4.35 8.22 3.92
CA ILE A 22 -3.45 9.37 3.94
C ILE A 22 -2.06 8.85 4.29
N VAL A 23 -1.03 9.29 3.56
CA VAL A 23 0.35 8.91 3.85
C VAL A 23 0.83 9.64 5.11
N ILE A 24 1.38 8.87 6.06
CA ILE A 24 2.00 9.42 7.27
C ILE A 24 3.51 9.59 7.03
N GLU A 25 4.19 8.50 6.68
CA GLU A 25 5.65 8.47 6.59
C GLU A 25 6.11 7.43 5.55
N LYS A 26 7.31 7.65 5.00
CA LYS A 26 7.99 6.72 4.09
C LYS A 26 8.86 5.77 4.92
N VAL A 27 8.66 4.46 4.75
CA VAL A 27 9.39 3.44 5.52
C VAL A 27 10.11 2.48 4.59
N GLY A 28 11.40 2.25 4.82
CA GLY A 28 12.13 1.13 4.23
C GLY A 28 11.97 -0.12 5.09
N ARG A 29 11.58 -1.25 4.51
CA ARG A 29 11.61 -2.56 5.19
C ARG A 29 12.64 -3.46 4.53
N GLU A 30 13.42 -4.16 5.33
CA GLU A 30 14.40 -5.11 4.83
C GLU A 30 13.73 -6.37 4.31
N GLN A 31 14.27 -6.93 3.22
CA GLN A 31 13.88 -8.26 2.76
C GLN A 31 14.40 -9.32 3.72
N LYS A 32 13.61 -10.38 3.91
CA LYS A 32 14.09 -11.56 4.63
C LYS A 32 15.16 -12.27 3.78
N GLN A 33 16.23 -12.72 4.43
CA GLN A 33 17.25 -13.63 3.87
C GLN A 33 16.56 -14.78 3.10
N PRO A 34 17.01 -15.15 1.88
CA PRO A 34 18.34 -14.96 1.27
C PRO A 34 18.51 -13.74 0.35
N HIS A 35 17.47 -12.92 0.16
CA HIS A 35 17.55 -11.74 -0.70
C HIS A 35 18.07 -10.53 0.08
N SER A 36 18.94 -9.74 -0.54
CA SER A 36 19.37 -8.44 -0.03
C SER A 36 18.65 -7.32 -0.79
N GLY A 37 18.11 -6.35 -0.05
CA GLY A 37 17.48 -5.17 -0.64
C GLY A 37 16.44 -4.54 0.29
N ILE A 38 16.23 -3.24 0.08
CA ILE A 38 15.26 -2.45 0.84
C ILE A 38 13.95 -2.38 0.04
N ILE A 39 12.88 -2.88 0.64
CA ILE A 39 11.53 -2.73 0.13
C ILE A 39 11.03 -1.33 0.49
N LYS A 40 10.75 -0.53 -0.52
CA LYS A 40 10.21 0.82 -0.37
C LYS A 40 8.73 0.72 -0.01
N CYS A 41 8.37 1.17 1.19
CA CYS A 41 7.01 1.16 1.69
C CYS A 41 6.59 2.55 2.16
N VAL A 42 5.30 2.71 2.38
CA VAL A 42 4.71 3.86 3.05
C VAL A 42 3.78 3.38 4.16
N ARG A 43 3.75 4.13 5.27
CA ARG A 43 2.71 3.98 6.28
C ARG A 43 1.54 4.86 5.88
N VAL A 44 0.37 4.24 5.83
CA VAL A 44 -0.87 4.86 5.37
C VAL A 44 -1.90 4.75 6.48
N GLN A 45 -2.50 5.85 6.85
CA GLN A 45 -3.68 5.87 7.71
C GLN A 45 -4.93 5.71 6.86
N LEU A 46 -5.73 4.68 7.13
CA LEU A 46 -7.00 4.50 6.42
C LEU A 46 -8.01 5.57 6.84
N VAL A 47 -8.61 6.26 5.88
CA VAL A 47 -9.63 7.30 6.16
C VAL A 47 -10.86 6.72 6.85
N LYS A 48 -11.25 5.49 6.47
CA LYS A 48 -12.44 4.83 7.00
C LYS A 48 -12.37 4.40 8.46
N ASN A 49 -11.20 3.95 8.92
CA ASN A 49 -11.07 3.29 10.24
C ASN A 49 -10.00 3.96 11.12
N GLY A 50 -9.24 4.93 10.60
CA GLY A 50 -8.11 5.55 11.30
C GLY A 50 -6.91 4.61 11.53
N LYS A 51 -7.01 3.32 11.16
CA LYS A 51 -5.95 2.31 11.34
C LYS A 51 -4.78 2.59 10.41
N VAL A 52 -3.58 2.44 10.95
CA VAL A 52 -2.33 2.57 10.18
C VAL A 52 -1.94 1.23 9.59
N VAL A 53 -1.68 1.20 8.29
CA VAL A 53 -1.24 0.02 7.55
C VAL A 53 0.03 0.33 6.75
N THR A 54 0.83 -0.69 6.48
CA THR A 54 2.02 -0.57 5.62
C THR A 54 1.66 -1.00 4.20
N ALA A 55 1.92 -0.13 3.23
CA ALA A 55 1.72 -0.40 1.81
C ALA A 55 3.04 -0.36 1.05
N HIS A 56 3.22 -1.32 0.15
CA HIS A 56 4.33 -1.41 -0.80
C HIS A 56 4.19 -0.38 -1.92
N LEU A 57 5.29 0.25 -2.32
CA LEU A 57 5.36 1.08 -3.52
C LEU A 57 5.83 0.23 -4.72
N PRO A 58 4.97 -0.04 -5.71
CA PRO A 58 5.35 -0.86 -6.85
C PRO A 58 6.29 -0.14 -7.82
N ARG A 59 7.24 -0.89 -8.40
CA ARG A 59 8.19 -0.46 -9.43
C ARG A 59 9.19 0.62 -8.95
N ASP A 60 10.12 0.97 -9.82
CA ASP A 60 11.13 1.99 -9.53
C ASP A 60 10.57 3.42 -9.54
N LYS A 61 11.23 4.29 -8.78
CA LYS A 61 10.94 5.73 -8.61
C LYS A 61 9.56 6.08 -8.03
N ALA A 62 8.75 5.10 -7.62
CA ALA A 62 7.45 5.36 -7.01
C ALA A 62 7.53 6.19 -5.71
N LYS A 63 8.65 6.13 -4.98
CA LYS A 63 8.89 6.93 -3.77
C LYS A 63 8.96 8.44 -4.01
N ASP A 64 9.31 8.85 -5.24
CA ASP A 64 9.53 10.24 -5.61
C ASP A 64 8.20 10.94 -5.94
N TYR A 65 7.16 10.15 -6.23
CA TYR A 65 5.81 10.63 -6.54
C TYR A 65 4.83 10.49 -5.38
N VAL A 66 5.29 10.17 -4.17
CA VAL A 66 4.40 10.06 -3.00
C VAL A 66 4.94 10.99 -1.96
N ASP A 67 4.12 11.90 -1.44
CA ASP A 67 4.52 12.84 -0.40
C ASP A 67 3.75 12.55 0.90
N GLU A 68 4.22 13.12 2.00
CA GLU A 68 3.50 13.05 3.28
C GLU A 68 2.16 13.78 3.12
N HIS A 69 1.11 13.25 3.75
CA HIS A 69 -0.27 13.75 3.68
C HIS A 69 -0.99 13.58 2.33
N ASP A 70 -0.39 12.96 1.30
CA ASP A 70 -1.09 12.65 0.06
C ASP A 70 -2.22 11.63 0.28
N GLU A 71 -3.30 11.77 -0.50
CA GLU A 71 -4.35 10.75 -0.58
C GLU A 71 -3.88 9.61 -1.49
N VAL A 72 -3.85 8.40 -0.96
CA VAL A 72 -3.47 7.19 -1.70
C VAL A 72 -4.60 6.16 -1.70
N LEU A 73 -4.73 5.48 -2.83
CA LEU A 73 -5.56 4.29 -2.95
C LEU A 73 -4.68 3.06 -2.76
N ILE A 74 -5.05 2.22 -1.79
CA ILE A 74 -4.38 0.96 -1.50
C ILE A 74 -5.23 -0.23 -1.89
N GLU A 75 -4.58 -1.29 -2.31
CA GLU A 75 -5.18 -2.60 -2.57
C GLU A 75 -4.37 -3.73 -1.96
N GLY A 76 -4.96 -4.92 -1.83
CA GLY A 76 -4.24 -6.10 -1.36
C GLY A 76 -3.17 -6.55 -2.36
N LEU A 77 -2.02 -7.01 -1.86
CA LEU A 77 -0.92 -7.50 -2.71
C LEU A 77 -1.32 -8.74 -3.52
N GLY A 78 -2.29 -9.51 -3.05
CA GLY A 78 -2.75 -10.76 -3.69
C GLY A 78 -2.02 -12.02 -3.22
N GLY A 79 -1.29 -11.98 -2.11
CA GLY A 79 -0.60 -13.15 -1.57
C GLY A 79 -1.55 -14.23 -1.04
N SER A 80 -1.04 -15.46 -0.90
CA SER A 80 -1.77 -16.59 -0.34
C SER A 80 -2.46 -16.20 0.96
N GLN A 81 -3.76 -16.46 1.05
CA GLN A 81 -4.63 -16.08 2.17
C GLN A 81 -4.67 -14.56 2.50
N ARG A 82 -4.52 -13.67 1.52
CA ARG A 82 -4.39 -12.20 1.71
C ARG A 82 -3.15 -11.81 2.53
N GLY A 83 -2.12 -12.63 2.44
CA GLY A 83 -0.83 -12.45 3.10
C GLY A 83 0.16 -11.61 2.29
N ALA A 84 1.38 -11.56 2.81
CA ALA A 84 2.54 -11.05 2.11
C ALA A 84 2.91 -11.96 0.92
N ILE A 85 3.55 -11.37 -0.10
CA ILE A 85 4.09 -12.11 -1.25
C ILE A 85 5.60 -12.24 -1.10
N GLY A 86 6.10 -13.46 -1.30
CA GLY A 86 7.53 -13.75 -1.39
C GLY A 86 8.32 -13.25 -0.17
N SER A 87 9.33 -12.42 -0.43
CA SER A 87 10.25 -11.85 0.56
C SER A 87 9.67 -10.65 1.33
N MET A 88 8.50 -10.14 0.97
CA MET A 88 7.91 -8.91 1.53
C MET A 88 7.15 -9.14 2.84
N TRP A 89 7.82 -9.74 3.83
CA TRP A 89 7.18 -10.14 5.08
C TRP A 89 6.54 -8.95 5.82
N GLY A 90 5.31 -9.15 6.30
CA GLY A 90 4.53 -8.13 7.01
C GLY A 90 3.83 -7.11 6.10
N ILE A 91 4.10 -7.09 4.79
CA ILE A 91 3.49 -6.15 3.85
C ILE A 91 2.35 -6.84 3.10
N LYS A 92 1.12 -6.39 3.34
CA LYS A 92 -0.10 -7.01 2.77
C LYS A 92 -0.76 -6.18 1.68
N TYR A 93 -0.36 -4.92 1.53
CA TYR A 93 -1.00 -3.94 0.67
C TYR A 93 0.00 -3.29 -0.27
N ARG A 94 -0.46 -2.81 -1.43
CA ARG A 94 0.30 -1.97 -2.36
C ARG A 94 -0.48 -0.70 -2.68
N VAL A 95 0.25 0.35 -3.05
CA VAL A 95 -0.34 1.59 -3.55
C VAL A 95 -0.65 1.46 -5.04
N VAL A 96 -1.83 1.92 -5.45
CA VAL A 96 -2.31 1.89 -6.84
C VAL A 96 -2.28 3.28 -7.45
N SER A 97 -2.83 4.25 -6.73
CA SER A 97 -2.96 5.63 -7.18
C SER A 97 -2.65 6.61 -6.06
N VAL A 98 -2.20 7.79 -6.45
CA VAL A 98 -1.91 8.94 -5.59
C VAL A 98 -2.72 10.13 -6.12
N ASN A 99 -3.48 10.79 -5.25
CA ASN A 99 -4.35 11.94 -5.58
C ASN A 99 -5.25 11.70 -6.81
N GLY A 100 -5.80 10.49 -6.94
CA GLY A 100 -6.67 10.09 -8.05
C GLY A 100 -5.95 9.74 -9.36
N ILE A 101 -4.62 9.77 -9.39
CA ILE A 101 -3.81 9.40 -10.57
C ILE A 101 -3.10 8.07 -10.33
N SER A 102 -3.18 7.16 -11.29
CA SER A 102 -2.46 5.88 -11.21
C SER A 102 -0.94 6.09 -11.14
N LEU A 103 -0.28 5.40 -10.21
CA LEU A 103 1.19 5.42 -10.09
C LEU A 103 1.89 4.99 -11.38
N GLU A 104 1.29 4.09 -12.16
CA GLU A 104 1.87 3.68 -13.44
C GLU A 104 1.85 4.83 -14.46
N GLN A 105 0.80 5.64 -14.45
CA GLN A 105 0.68 6.80 -15.35
C GLN A 105 1.65 7.91 -14.96
N LEU A 106 1.83 8.16 -13.65
CA LEU A 106 2.83 9.08 -13.12
C LEU A 106 4.25 8.61 -13.49
N ARG A 107 4.55 7.32 -13.32
CA ARG A 107 5.86 6.75 -13.64
C ARG A 107 6.21 6.82 -15.12
N THR A 108 5.23 6.59 -16.01
CA THR A 108 5.43 6.65 -17.46
C THR A 108 5.36 8.10 -18.00
N GLY A 109 5.08 9.09 -17.14
CA GLY A 109 5.02 10.51 -17.54
C GLY A 109 3.83 10.86 -18.43
N LYS A 110 2.82 9.98 -18.51
CA LYS A 110 1.61 10.24 -19.31
C LYS A 110 0.66 11.22 -18.64
N LYS A 111 0.76 11.33 -17.32
CA LYS A 111 0.02 12.31 -16.50
C LYS A 111 0.97 12.85 -15.46
N GLU A 112 0.86 14.14 -15.19
CA GLU A 112 1.61 14.81 -14.14
C GLU A 112 0.75 14.96 -12.90
N LYS A 113 1.40 15.02 -11.74
CA LYS A 113 0.71 15.34 -10.49
C LYS A 113 0.16 16.77 -10.60
N PRO A 114 -1.14 17.01 -10.32
CA PRO A 114 -1.60 18.34 -10.01
C PRO A 114 -0.90 18.74 -8.70
N ARG A 115 0.13 19.59 -8.81
CA ARG A 115 0.69 20.27 -7.65
C ARG A 115 -0.37 21.27 -7.18
N ARG A 116 -0.94 21.02 -6.01
CA ARG A 116 -1.69 22.03 -5.25
C ARG A 116 -0.73 22.76 -4.32
#